data_AF-A0A7V7DV15-F1
#
_entry.id   AF-A0A7V7DV15-F1
#
_cell.length_a   1.000
_cell.length_b   1.000
_cell.length_c   1.000
_cell.angle_alpha   90.00
_cell.angle_beta   90.00
_cell.angle_gamma   90.00
#
_symmetry.space_group_name_H-M   'P 1'
#
loop_
_entity.id
_entity.type
_entity.pdbx_description
1 polymer ?
#
loop_
_entity_poly.entity_id
_entity_poly.type
_entity_poly.pdbx_seq_one_letter_code
_entity_poly.pdbx_strand_id
1 'polypeptide(L)'
;MKKNKLLKAFVVCMVMLCQASLLYAENIDPYNDEMQYAYGENVGWLNYEPNTGDGVQVTSDKLTGFVWAENIGWISMSCENTSSCGTVSYGVTNDGSGNLGGYAWAENAGWISFSCNNTSSCKTVDYGVTIDADGNFTGWAWGENVGWINFNSADLYGYGVLACKVNFIDLANFVDDWLQSGNVPGNLNNDRDVDLKDYSILADYWLDYCPDGWLLK
;
A
#
# COMPACT_ATOMS: atom_id res chain seq x y z
N MET A 1 25.99 -1.20 -44.01
CA MET A 1 24.87 -0.34 -43.56
C MET A 1 23.72 -1.05 -42.83
N LYS A 2 23.46 -2.37 -43.02
CA LYS A 2 22.36 -3.08 -42.31
C LYS A 2 22.64 -3.42 -40.83
N LYS A 3 23.89 -3.74 -40.44
CA LYS A 3 24.25 -4.11 -39.05
C LYS A 3 24.01 -2.99 -38.02
N ASN A 4 24.24 -1.71 -38.38
CA ASN A 4 24.06 -0.58 -37.46
C ASN A 4 22.59 -0.22 -37.21
N LYS A 5 21.66 -0.66 -38.08
CA LYS A 5 20.22 -0.49 -37.87
C LYS A 5 19.66 -1.54 -36.92
N LEU A 6 20.13 -2.80 -37.01
CA LEU A 6 19.77 -3.86 -36.06
C LEU A 6 20.30 -3.58 -34.66
N LEU A 7 21.55 -3.09 -34.53
CA LEU A 7 22.14 -2.80 -33.21
C LEU A 7 21.41 -1.62 -32.51
N LYS A 8 21.01 -0.59 -33.27
CA LYS A 8 20.21 0.52 -32.73
C LYS A 8 18.79 0.10 -32.35
N ALA A 9 18.16 -0.77 -33.14
CA ALA A 9 16.84 -1.31 -32.80
C ALA A 9 16.88 -2.18 -31.53
N PHE A 10 17.95 -2.97 -31.35
CA PHE A 10 18.12 -3.80 -30.15
C PHE A 10 18.34 -2.96 -28.89
N VAL A 11 19.14 -1.88 -28.98
CA VAL A 11 19.37 -0.95 -27.86
C VAL A 11 18.10 -0.15 -27.52
N VAL A 12 17.30 0.25 -28.51
CA VAL A 12 16.01 0.95 -28.27
C VAL A 12 14.98 0.02 -27.61
N CYS A 13 14.88 -1.25 -28.02
CA CYS A 13 14.03 -2.23 -27.33
C CYS A 13 14.50 -2.51 -25.89
N MET A 14 15.80 -2.59 -25.65
CA MET A 14 16.37 -2.87 -24.33
C MET A 14 16.24 -1.69 -23.35
N VAL A 15 16.18 -0.45 -23.87
CA VAL A 15 15.89 0.76 -23.07
C VAL A 15 14.39 0.91 -22.80
N MET A 16 13.50 0.52 -23.72
CA MET A 16 12.04 0.49 -23.48
C MET A 16 11.61 -0.61 -22.50
N LEU A 17 12.34 -1.73 -22.42
CA LEU A 17 12.07 -2.82 -21.49
C LEU A 17 12.49 -2.52 -20.03
N CYS A 18 13.13 -1.37 -19.77
CA CYS A 18 13.64 -0.98 -18.45
C CYS A 18 12.76 0.06 -17.72
N GLN A 19 11.55 0.33 -18.22
CA GLN A 19 10.57 1.22 -17.59
C GLN A 19 9.19 0.58 -17.44
N ALA A 20 9.13 -0.75 -17.37
CA ALA A 20 7.97 -1.37 -16.74
C ALA A 20 8.07 -1.03 -15.25
N SER A 21 7.51 0.11 -14.86
CA SER A 21 7.03 0.27 -13.50
C SER A 21 6.16 -0.95 -13.25
N LEU A 22 6.59 -1.77 -12.29
CA LEU A 22 5.72 -2.77 -11.70
C LEU A 22 4.55 -1.95 -11.14
N LEU A 23 3.45 -1.90 -11.87
CA LEU A 23 2.17 -1.50 -11.32
C LEU A 23 1.84 -2.60 -10.32
N TYR A 24 2.31 -2.43 -9.07
CA TYR A 24 1.73 -3.18 -7.97
C TYR A 24 0.25 -2.83 -7.99
N ALA A 25 -0.61 -3.84 -8.00
CA ALA A 25 -2.04 -3.64 -7.87
C ALA A 25 -2.24 -2.82 -6.60
N GLU A 26 -2.73 -1.60 -6.75
CA GLU A 26 -2.92 -0.71 -5.61
C GLU A 26 -3.99 -1.27 -4.70
N ASN A 27 -3.68 -1.38 -3.41
CA ASN A 27 -4.53 -2.07 -2.45
C ASN A 27 -5.14 -1.15 -1.41
N ILE A 28 -5.23 0.15 -1.67
CA ILE A 28 -6.06 1.09 -0.91
C ILE A 28 -7.32 1.38 -1.72
N ASP A 29 -8.46 1.60 -1.03
CA ASP A 29 -9.78 1.85 -1.63
C ASP A 29 -10.14 0.85 -2.76
N PRO A 30 -10.13 -0.47 -2.48
CA PRO A 30 -10.44 -1.47 -3.52
C PRO A 30 -11.82 -1.33 -4.15
N TYR A 31 -12.75 -0.68 -3.45
CA TYR A 31 -14.13 -0.53 -3.88
C TYR A 31 -14.39 0.81 -4.59
N ASN A 32 -13.38 1.70 -4.66
CA ASN A 32 -13.49 3.04 -5.21
C ASN A 32 -14.66 3.82 -4.57
N ASP A 33 -14.80 3.70 -3.25
CA ASP A 33 -15.89 4.28 -2.46
C ASP A 33 -15.46 5.47 -1.60
N GLU A 34 -14.36 6.11 -1.99
CA GLU A 34 -13.75 7.26 -1.32
C GLU A 34 -13.11 6.91 0.05
N MET A 35 -12.65 5.66 0.20
CA MET A 35 -11.97 5.15 1.39
C MET A 35 -10.43 5.18 1.28
N GLN A 36 -9.88 6.30 0.83
CA GLN A 36 -8.43 6.56 0.73
C GLN A 36 -7.96 7.81 1.53
N TYR A 37 -8.78 8.34 2.44
CA TYR A 37 -8.52 9.63 3.10
C TYR A 37 -8.29 9.52 4.62
N ALA A 38 -7.15 10.06 5.06
CA ALA A 38 -6.90 10.43 6.46
C ALA A 38 -6.90 11.97 6.59
N TYR A 39 -6.99 12.50 7.81
CA TYR A 39 -7.02 13.95 8.03
C TYR A 39 -6.05 14.39 9.11
N GLY A 40 -5.24 15.42 8.84
CA GLY A 40 -4.39 16.03 9.84
C GLY A 40 -4.70 17.50 10.07
N GLU A 41 -4.71 17.92 11.32
CA GLU A 41 -5.15 19.27 11.74
C GLU A 41 -4.35 20.40 11.07
N ASN A 42 -3.06 20.20 10.83
CA ASN A 42 -2.19 21.21 10.18
C ASN A 42 -1.86 20.90 8.72
N VAL A 43 -2.33 19.75 8.18
CA VAL A 43 -1.95 19.28 6.84
C VAL A 43 -3.15 19.02 5.92
N GLY A 44 -4.38 19.08 6.45
CA GLY A 44 -5.59 18.86 5.69
C GLY A 44 -5.82 17.38 5.38
N TRP A 45 -6.48 17.10 4.26
CA TRP A 45 -6.71 15.74 3.78
C TRP A 45 -5.43 15.13 3.23
N LEU A 46 -5.23 13.86 3.57
CA LEU A 46 -4.15 13.01 3.09
C LEU A 46 -4.76 11.91 2.24
N ASN A 47 -4.41 11.85 0.97
CA ASN A 47 -4.87 10.86 0.01
C ASN A 47 -3.84 9.72 -0.12
N TYR A 48 -4.23 8.51 0.28
CA TYR A 48 -3.44 7.29 0.24
C TYR A 48 -3.49 6.58 -1.12
N GLU A 49 -4.45 6.94 -1.98
CA GLU A 49 -4.60 6.47 -3.35
C GLU A 49 -4.73 7.70 -4.29
N PRO A 50 -3.65 8.47 -4.46
CA PRO A 50 -3.65 9.63 -5.33
C PRO A 50 -3.68 9.20 -6.80
N ASN A 51 -4.52 9.86 -7.61
CA ASN A 51 -4.62 9.66 -9.07
C ASN A 51 -3.31 9.90 -9.86
N THR A 52 -2.25 10.39 -9.20
CA THR A 52 -0.95 10.67 -9.82
C THR A 52 0.16 10.15 -8.91
N GLY A 53 1.05 9.30 -9.43
CA GLY A 53 2.13 8.70 -8.65
C GLY A 53 1.77 7.33 -8.09
N ASP A 54 2.72 6.70 -7.42
CA ASP A 54 2.52 5.38 -6.82
C ASP A 54 1.85 5.56 -5.46
N GLY A 55 0.55 5.23 -5.36
CA GLY A 55 -0.20 5.24 -4.10
C GLY A 55 0.35 4.26 -3.06
N VAL A 56 -0.20 4.32 -1.86
CA VAL A 56 0.25 3.47 -0.76
C VAL A 56 -0.06 2.00 -1.04
N GLN A 57 0.93 1.15 -0.77
CA GLN A 57 0.76 -0.31 -0.74
C GLN A 57 0.93 -0.79 0.69
N VAL A 58 -0.01 -1.61 1.14
CA VAL A 58 0.05 -2.29 2.44
C VAL A 58 0.46 -3.73 2.23
N THR A 59 1.58 -4.15 2.82
CA THR A 59 1.94 -5.56 2.92
C THR A 59 1.86 -6.02 4.37
N SER A 60 2.10 -7.31 4.56
CA SER A 60 2.21 -7.94 5.86
C SER A 60 3.21 -7.29 6.81
N ASP A 61 4.31 -6.77 6.28
CA ASP A 61 5.47 -6.31 7.05
C ASP A 61 5.69 -4.80 6.99
N LYS A 62 5.12 -4.10 6.01
CA LYS A 62 5.37 -2.66 5.80
C LYS A 62 4.33 -1.97 4.93
N LEU A 63 4.44 -0.65 4.89
CA LEU A 63 3.79 0.19 3.90
C LEU A 63 4.85 0.83 2.98
N THR A 64 4.58 0.83 1.68
CA THR A 64 5.39 1.50 0.65
C THR A 64 4.51 2.47 -0.16
N GLY A 65 5.09 3.15 -1.14
CA GLY A 65 4.37 4.15 -1.94
C GLY A 65 4.24 5.51 -1.27
N PHE A 66 3.43 6.39 -1.86
CA PHE A 66 3.33 7.78 -1.48
C PHE A 66 1.91 8.18 -1.09
N VAL A 67 1.81 9.08 -0.11
CA VAL A 67 0.59 9.77 0.26
C VAL A 67 0.66 11.20 -0.25
N TRP A 68 -0.41 11.69 -0.87
CA TRP A 68 -0.54 13.10 -1.22
C TRP A 68 -1.27 13.87 -0.12
N ALA A 69 -0.60 14.83 0.51
CA ALA A 69 -1.23 15.74 1.45
C ALA A 69 -1.32 17.15 0.85
N GLU A 70 -2.53 17.72 0.78
CA GLU A 70 -2.77 18.96 0.02
C GLU A 70 -1.88 20.14 0.44
N ASN A 71 -1.57 20.25 1.74
CA ASN A 71 -0.83 21.40 2.28
C ASN A 71 0.68 21.19 2.40
N ILE A 72 1.18 19.96 2.30
CA ILE A 72 2.61 19.64 2.48
C ILE A 72 3.22 18.80 1.35
N GLY A 73 2.40 18.40 0.37
CA GLY A 73 2.83 17.61 -0.78
C GLY A 73 3.04 16.14 -0.46
N TRP A 74 4.04 15.55 -1.10
CA TRP A 74 4.32 14.11 -1.04
C TRP A 74 4.89 13.67 0.30
N ILE A 75 4.34 12.58 0.81
CA ILE A 75 4.84 11.85 1.97
C ILE A 75 5.25 10.45 1.51
N SER A 76 6.51 10.09 1.74
CA SER A 76 7.04 8.77 1.42
C SER A 76 6.84 7.83 2.60
N MET A 77 6.22 6.68 2.36
CA MET A 77 5.98 5.66 3.38
C MET A 77 7.20 4.79 3.67
N SER A 78 8.20 4.76 2.78
CA SER A 78 9.41 3.94 2.93
C SER A 78 10.61 4.55 2.23
N CYS A 79 11.81 4.32 2.76
CA CYS A 79 13.07 4.64 2.10
C CYS A 79 13.24 3.89 0.76
N GLU A 80 12.51 2.79 0.56
CA GLU A 80 12.54 2.00 -0.67
C GLU A 80 11.99 2.81 -1.86
N ASN A 81 10.99 3.66 -1.62
CA ASN A 81 10.35 4.48 -2.64
C ASN A 81 11.34 5.41 -3.36
N THR A 82 12.34 5.91 -2.63
CA THR A 82 13.35 6.83 -3.16
C THR A 82 14.73 6.19 -3.27
N SER A 83 14.81 4.86 -3.12
CA SER A 83 16.09 4.11 -3.09
C SER A 83 17.11 4.70 -2.11
N SER A 84 16.63 5.24 -0.99
CA SER A 84 17.44 5.97 -0.01
C SER A 84 17.80 5.14 1.23
N CYS A 85 17.37 3.88 1.32
CA CYS A 85 17.60 3.03 2.49
C CYS A 85 19.08 2.84 2.87
N GLY A 86 20.00 2.98 1.90
CA GLY A 86 21.44 2.92 2.16
C GLY A 86 22.01 4.17 2.84
N THR A 87 21.28 5.29 2.84
CA THR A 87 21.71 6.57 3.45
C THR A 87 20.83 6.97 4.62
N VAL A 88 19.51 6.83 4.46
CA VAL A 88 18.51 7.10 5.50
C VAL A 88 17.52 5.93 5.51
N SER A 89 17.66 5.07 6.51
CA SER A 89 16.71 3.97 6.72
C SER A 89 15.48 4.49 7.46
N TYR A 90 14.33 4.43 6.80
CA TYR A 90 13.03 4.74 7.38
C TYR A 90 11.93 3.94 6.67
N GLY A 91 10.79 3.81 7.34
CA GLY A 91 9.60 3.25 6.75
C GLY A 91 8.53 3.00 7.79
N VAL A 92 7.29 2.93 7.33
CA VAL A 92 6.16 2.49 8.13
C VAL A 92 6.12 0.96 8.09
N THR A 93 6.16 0.34 9.25
CA THR A 93 6.16 -1.13 9.41
C THR A 93 4.76 -1.62 9.79
N ASN A 94 4.41 -2.83 9.36
CA ASN A 94 3.26 -3.59 9.83
C ASN A 94 3.78 -4.83 10.57
N ASP A 95 3.26 -5.13 11.75
CA ASP A 95 3.69 -6.30 12.54
C ASP A 95 3.02 -7.61 12.11
N GLY A 96 2.26 -7.59 11.01
CA GLY A 96 1.44 -8.67 10.51
C GLY A 96 0.13 -8.88 11.27
N SER A 97 -0.05 -8.22 12.42
CA SER A 97 -1.34 -8.15 13.13
C SER A 97 -2.09 -6.86 12.85
N GLY A 98 -1.57 -6.01 11.95
CA GLY A 98 -2.14 -4.72 11.62
C GLY A 98 -1.70 -3.60 12.54
N ASN A 99 -0.77 -3.81 13.49
CA ASN A 99 -0.24 -2.71 14.27
C ASN A 99 0.87 -2.01 13.48
N LEU A 100 0.66 -0.73 13.16
CA LEU A 100 1.64 0.05 12.42
C LEU A 100 2.66 0.69 13.35
N GLY A 101 3.86 0.91 12.82
CA GLY A 101 4.94 1.57 13.53
C GLY A 101 5.92 2.23 12.56
N GLY A 102 7.02 2.73 13.11
CA GLY A 102 8.06 3.37 12.30
C GLY A 102 7.72 4.80 11.89
N TYR A 103 8.36 5.25 10.82
CA TYR A 103 8.29 6.65 10.38
C TYR A 103 8.10 6.77 8.87
N ALA A 104 7.17 7.61 8.46
CA ALA A 104 7.09 8.16 7.11
C ALA A 104 7.86 9.50 7.02
N TRP A 105 8.22 9.92 5.81
CA TRP A 105 8.97 11.14 5.56
C TRP A 105 8.24 12.07 4.59
N ALA A 106 7.97 13.30 5.02
CA ALA A 106 7.47 14.36 4.17
C ALA A 106 8.57 15.39 3.91
N GLU A 107 8.89 15.70 2.66
CA GLU A 107 9.98 16.66 2.36
C GLU A 107 9.73 18.06 2.96
N ASN A 108 8.46 18.48 3.03
CA ASN A 108 8.07 19.81 3.51
C ASN A 108 7.64 19.84 4.99
N ALA A 109 7.60 18.69 5.68
CA ALA A 109 7.12 18.63 7.07
C ALA A 109 7.94 17.71 8.00
N GLY A 110 8.85 16.91 7.46
CA GLY A 110 9.73 16.03 8.21
C GLY A 110 9.09 14.69 8.57
N TRP A 111 9.49 14.16 9.72
CA TRP A 111 9.12 12.81 10.17
C TRP A 111 7.69 12.74 10.70
N ILE A 112 6.99 11.68 10.31
CA ILE A 112 5.65 11.34 10.80
C ILE A 112 5.74 9.94 11.41
N SER A 113 5.50 9.84 12.72
CA SER A 113 5.51 8.61 13.49
C SER A 113 4.14 7.93 13.48
N PHE A 114 4.12 6.63 13.25
CA PHE A 114 2.91 5.80 13.25
C PHE A 114 2.66 5.07 14.58
N SER A 115 3.56 5.19 15.56
CA SER A 115 3.35 4.63 16.90
C SER A 115 4.16 5.34 17.98
N CYS A 116 3.57 5.45 19.16
CA CYS A 116 4.27 5.88 20.36
C CYS A 116 5.45 4.97 20.72
N ASN A 117 5.47 3.71 20.22
CA ASN A 117 6.55 2.77 20.47
C ASN A 117 7.86 3.24 19.83
N ASN A 118 7.81 3.71 18.57
CA ASN A 118 9.02 4.18 17.87
C ASN A 118 9.50 5.56 18.35
N THR A 119 8.72 6.27 19.15
CA THR A 119 9.12 7.50 19.85
C THR A 119 9.40 7.27 21.34
N SER A 120 9.24 6.04 21.86
CA SER A 120 9.34 5.71 23.29
C SER A 120 8.44 6.57 24.19
N SER A 121 7.29 7.01 23.66
CA SER A 121 6.40 7.98 24.30
C SER A 121 5.09 7.38 24.82
N CYS A 122 4.85 6.07 24.67
CA CYS A 122 3.58 5.43 25.05
C CYS A 122 3.17 5.62 26.52
N LYS A 123 4.13 5.89 27.41
CA LYS A 123 3.84 6.18 28.83
C LYS A 123 3.27 7.58 29.06
N THR A 124 3.50 8.50 28.14
CA THR A 124 3.09 9.90 28.22
C THR A 124 1.97 10.23 27.25
N VAL A 125 2.04 9.69 26.04
CA VAL A 125 1.06 9.86 24.97
C VAL A 125 0.92 8.52 24.26
N ASP A 126 -0.22 7.87 24.48
CA ASP A 126 -0.53 6.59 23.85
C ASP A 126 -1.21 6.85 22.50
N TYR A 127 -0.49 6.57 21.42
CA TYR A 127 -0.98 6.72 20.05
C TYR A 127 -0.38 5.64 19.15
N GLY A 128 -1.10 5.34 18.09
CA GLY A 128 -0.65 4.47 17.03
C GLY A 128 -1.73 4.31 15.99
N VAL A 129 -1.34 3.85 14.81
CA VAL A 129 -2.25 3.51 13.73
C VAL A 129 -2.37 1.99 13.65
N THR A 130 -3.59 1.49 13.49
CA THR A 130 -3.88 0.07 13.35
C THR A 130 -4.76 -0.20 12.14
N ILE A 131 -4.55 -1.34 11.50
CA ILE A 131 -5.39 -1.88 10.42
C ILE A 131 -6.16 -3.05 11.00
N ASP A 132 -7.48 -2.99 10.94
CA ASP A 132 -8.33 -4.05 11.48
C ASP A 132 -8.49 -5.25 10.53
N ALA A 133 -9.31 -6.20 10.96
CA ALA A 133 -9.59 -7.42 10.23
C ALA A 133 -10.18 -7.21 8.83
N ASP A 134 -10.94 -6.12 8.67
CA ASP A 134 -11.66 -5.73 7.48
C ASP A 134 -10.86 -4.73 6.62
N GLY A 135 -9.62 -4.41 7.03
CA GLY A 135 -8.72 -3.51 6.32
C GLY A 135 -8.86 -2.04 6.70
N ASN A 136 -9.70 -1.70 7.69
CA ASN A 136 -9.90 -0.30 8.08
C ASN A 136 -8.74 0.19 8.92
N PHE A 137 -8.22 1.36 8.55
CA PHE A 137 -7.26 2.07 9.38
C PHE A 137 -8.00 2.79 10.51
N THR A 138 -7.38 2.81 11.68
CA THR A 138 -7.88 3.51 12.88
C THR A 138 -6.71 4.04 13.69
N GLY A 139 -7.00 4.92 14.65
CA GLY A 139 -6.00 5.52 15.52
C GLY A 139 -5.38 6.80 14.95
N TRP A 140 -4.17 7.10 15.40
CA TRP A 140 -3.54 8.40 15.19
C TRP A 140 -2.05 8.26 14.87
N ALA A 141 -1.59 9.03 13.89
CA ALA A 141 -0.17 9.30 13.64
C ALA A 141 0.19 10.72 14.09
N TRP A 142 1.48 10.98 14.28
CA TRP A 142 1.96 12.28 14.77
C TRP A 142 3.26 12.69 14.12
N GLY A 143 3.41 13.98 13.81
CA GLY A 143 4.72 14.55 13.47
C GLY A 143 4.84 15.99 13.92
N GLU A 144 6.06 16.43 14.22
CA GLU A 144 6.35 17.72 14.85
C GLU A 144 5.78 18.92 14.08
N ASN A 145 5.84 18.89 12.75
CA ASN A 145 5.36 19.99 11.90
C ASN A 145 3.99 19.70 11.26
N VAL A 146 3.40 18.52 11.49
CA VAL A 146 2.09 18.12 10.94
C VAL A 146 1.00 18.05 12.01
N GLY A 147 1.37 17.90 13.28
CA GLY A 147 0.43 17.65 14.37
C GLY A 147 -0.12 16.23 14.33
N TRP A 148 -1.36 16.08 14.78
CA TRP A 148 -2.08 14.81 14.79
C TRP A 148 -2.73 14.54 13.44
N ILE A 149 -2.60 13.28 12.98
CA ILE A 149 -3.29 12.75 11.80
C ILE A 149 -4.23 11.65 12.26
N ASN A 150 -5.52 11.84 11.99
CA ASN A 150 -6.61 10.94 12.35
C ASN A 150 -6.89 9.95 11.22
N PHE A 151 -7.06 8.67 11.58
CA PHE A 151 -7.50 7.61 10.68
C PHE A 151 -8.88 7.07 11.04
N ASN A 152 -9.48 7.48 12.16
CA ASN A 152 -10.76 6.94 12.62
C ASN A 152 -11.91 7.43 11.72
N SER A 153 -12.49 6.54 10.93
CA SER A 153 -13.51 6.92 9.94
C SER A 153 -14.76 7.57 10.54
N ALA A 154 -15.12 7.19 11.77
CA ALA A 154 -16.21 7.80 12.52
C ALA A 154 -15.98 9.32 12.78
N ASP A 155 -14.74 9.72 13.00
CA ASP A 155 -14.37 11.13 13.20
C ASP A 155 -14.27 11.89 11.87
N LEU A 156 -14.15 11.16 10.77
CA LEU A 156 -13.96 11.68 9.42
C LEU A 156 -15.24 11.61 8.58
N TYR A 157 -16.42 11.64 9.20
CA TYR A 157 -17.72 11.65 8.51
C TYR A 157 -17.95 10.44 7.59
N GLY A 158 -17.32 9.30 7.89
CA GLY A 158 -17.39 8.08 7.09
C GLY A 158 -16.28 7.95 6.05
N TYR A 159 -15.48 8.99 5.80
CA TYR A 159 -14.22 8.85 5.08
C TYR A 159 -13.22 8.06 5.92
N GLY A 160 -12.25 7.42 5.30
CA GLY A 160 -11.20 6.70 6.01
C GLY A 160 -10.18 6.15 5.04
N VAL A 161 -9.24 5.36 5.55
CA VAL A 161 -8.32 4.58 4.71
C VAL A 161 -8.70 3.11 4.86
N LEU A 162 -9.01 2.44 3.75
CA LEU A 162 -9.35 1.03 3.69
C LEU A 162 -8.33 0.32 2.81
N ALA A 163 -7.66 -0.69 3.36
CA ALA A 163 -6.84 -1.61 2.57
C ALA A 163 -7.66 -2.81 2.07
N CYS A 164 -7.45 -3.17 0.81
CA CYS A 164 -7.88 -4.42 0.22
C CYS A 164 -7.22 -5.60 0.91
N LYS A 165 -8.00 -6.68 1.02
CA LYS A 165 -7.57 -7.93 1.61
C LYS A 165 -8.22 -9.10 0.90
N VAL A 166 -7.40 -10.07 0.52
CA VAL A 166 -7.87 -11.39 0.08
C VAL A 166 -8.38 -12.17 1.29
N ASN A 167 -9.65 -12.53 1.28
CA ASN A 167 -10.32 -13.30 2.32
C ASN A 167 -11.04 -14.53 1.73
N PHE A 168 -11.77 -15.27 2.58
CA PHE A 168 -12.44 -16.50 2.14
C PHE A 168 -13.50 -16.28 1.05
N ILE A 169 -14.12 -15.09 0.99
CA ILE A 169 -15.07 -14.73 -0.07
C ILE A 169 -14.33 -14.61 -1.41
N ASP A 170 -13.11 -14.08 -1.42
CA ASP A 170 -12.31 -13.98 -2.65
C ASP A 170 -11.91 -15.37 -3.15
N LEU A 171 -11.57 -16.30 -2.24
CA LEU A 171 -11.39 -17.70 -2.61
C LEU A 171 -12.68 -18.30 -3.18
N ALA A 172 -13.83 -18.05 -2.55
CA ALA A 172 -15.11 -18.57 -3.04
C ALA A 172 -15.44 -18.04 -4.44
N ASN A 173 -15.26 -16.73 -4.67
CA ASN A 173 -15.43 -16.10 -5.97
C ASN A 173 -14.45 -16.68 -7.02
N PHE A 174 -13.19 -16.92 -6.64
CA PHE A 174 -12.22 -17.56 -7.52
C PHE A 174 -12.64 -18.99 -7.91
N VAL A 175 -13.20 -19.75 -6.97
CA VAL A 175 -13.69 -21.11 -7.23
C VAL A 175 -14.86 -21.10 -8.22
N ASP A 176 -15.70 -20.06 -8.24
CA ASP A 176 -16.77 -19.92 -9.24
C ASP A 176 -16.19 -19.75 -10.66
N ASP A 177 -15.01 -19.14 -10.78
CA ASP A 177 -14.28 -18.97 -12.04
C ASP A 177 -13.40 -20.17 -12.42
N TRP A 178 -13.28 -21.18 -11.57
CA TRP A 178 -12.37 -22.31 -11.78
C TRP A 178 -12.64 -23.05 -13.09
N LEU A 179 -11.58 -23.24 -13.91
CA LEU A 179 -11.63 -23.85 -15.24
C LEU A 179 -12.47 -23.08 -16.28
N GLN A 180 -12.93 -21.86 -15.97
CA GLN A 180 -13.50 -20.99 -16.98
C GLN A 180 -12.40 -20.49 -17.92
N SER A 181 -12.82 -20.16 -19.14
CA SER A 181 -11.94 -19.61 -20.18
C SER A 181 -12.42 -18.23 -20.61
N GLY A 182 -11.50 -17.33 -20.91
CA GLY A 182 -11.76 -15.96 -21.33
C GLY A 182 -11.28 -14.93 -20.32
N ASN A 183 -11.76 -13.70 -20.45
CA ASN A 183 -11.37 -12.61 -19.55
C ASN A 183 -12.34 -12.54 -18.37
N VAL A 184 -12.27 -13.56 -17.51
CA VAL A 184 -13.03 -13.64 -16.25
C VAL A 184 -12.17 -13.14 -15.09
N PRO A 185 -12.77 -12.67 -13.97
CA PRO A 185 -12.01 -12.14 -12.83
C PRO A 185 -10.92 -13.08 -12.29
N GLY A 186 -11.16 -14.39 -12.28
CA GLY A 186 -10.18 -15.40 -11.85
C GLY A 186 -8.96 -15.58 -12.77
N ASN A 187 -8.90 -14.97 -13.96
CA ASN A 187 -7.76 -15.06 -14.88
C ASN A 187 -6.68 -14.03 -14.50
N LEU A 188 -6.02 -14.26 -13.37
CA LEU A 188 -5.05 -13.34 -12.76
C LEU A 188 -3.73 -13.25 -13.54
N ASN A 189 -3.34 -14.31 -14.26
CA ASN A 189 -2.11 -14.34 -15.05
C ASN A 189 -2.28 -13.88 -16.52
N ASN A 190 -3.52 -13.56 -16.93
CA ASN A 190 -3.91 -13.15 -18.29
C ASN A 190 -3.68 -14.18 -19.41
N ASP A 191 -3.59 -15.48 -19.13
CA ASP A 191 -3.43 -16.56 -20.13
C ASP A 191 -4.76 -17.07 -20.71
N ARG A 192 -5.87 -16.56 -20.19
CA ARG A 192 -7.28 -16.83 -20.57
C ARG A 192 -7.84 -18.14 -20.04
N ASP A 193 -7.10 -18.89 -19.23
CA ASP A 193 -7.59 -20.11 -18.62
C ASP A 193 -7.44 -19.99 -17.10
N VAL A 194 -8.54 -20.08 -16.36
CA VAL A 194 -8.45 -20.07 -14.88
C VAL A 194 -7.95 -21.42 -14.41
N ASP A 195 -6.68 -21.47 -14.03
CA ASP A 195 -5.99 -22.69 -13.64
C ASP A 195 -5.17 -22.54 -12.35
N LEU A 196 -4.33 -23.54 -12.07
CA LEU A 196 -3.54 -23.57 -10.85
C LEU A 196 -2.51 -22.42 -10.77
N LYS A 197 -2.11 -21.83 -11.90
CA LYS A 197 -1.25 -20.64 -11.92
C LYS A 197 -1.98 -19.44 -11.36
N ASP A 198 -3.25 -19.23 -11.70
CA ASP A 198 -4.04 -18.14 -11.11
C ASP A 198 -4.28 -18.37 -9.64
N TYR A 199 -4.55 -19.62 -9.23
CA TYR A 199 -4.65 -19.96 -7.81
C TYR A 199 -3.35 -19.66 -7.07
N SER A 200 -2.17 -19.90 -7.67
CA SER A 200 -0.90 -19.56 -7.03
C SER A 200 -0.75 -18.06 -6.80
N ILE A 201 -1.19 -17.22 -7.75
CA ILE A 201 -1.20 -15.77 -7.58
C ILE A 201 -2.17 -15.35 -6.46
N LEU A 202 -3.38 -15.92 -6.43
CA LEU A 202 -4.35 -15.67 -5.36
C LEU A 202 -3.81 -16.08 -3.99
N ALA A 203 -3.13 -17.23 -3.92
CA ALA A 203 -2.52 -17.72 -2.69
C ALA A 203 -1.37 -16.82 -2.22
N ASP A 204 -0.56 -16.30 -3.14
CA ASP A 204 0.48 -15.31 -2.84
C ASP A 204 -0.14 -14.03 -2.26
N TYR A 205 -1.23 -13.52 -2.86
CA TYR A 205 -1.97 -12.39 -2.30
C TYR A 205 -2.55 -12.70 -0.91
N TRP A 206 -3.05 -13.90 -0.70
CA TRP A 206 -3.53 -14.30 0.61
C TRP A 206 -2.40 -14.29 1.64
N LEU A 207 -1.21 -14.80 1.30
CA LEU A 207 -0.05 -14.80 2.21
C LEU A 207 0.50 -13.39 2.47
N ASP A 208 0.53 -12.53 1.46
CA ASP A 208 1.11 -11.18 1.57
C ASP A 208 0.15 -10.19 2.26
N TYR A 209 -1.15 -10.29 2.00
CA TYR A 209 -2.18 -9.41 2.58
C TYR A 209 -2.86 -10.01 3.83
N CYS A 210 -2.59 -11.27 4.17
CA CYS A 210 -2.91 -11.91 5.46
C CYS A 210 -1.72 -12.70 6.04
N PRO A 211 -0.72 -12.02 6.64
CA PRO A 211 0.42 -12.72 7.20
C PRO A 211 0.10 -13.64 8.37
N ASP A 212 1.03 -14.58 8.55
CA ASP A 212 1.05 -15.65 9.55
C ASP A 212 0.60 -15.19 10.95
N GLY A 213 -0.49 -15.79 11.43
CA GLY A 213 -1.13 -15.48 12.71
C GLY A 213 -2.65 -15.54 12.65
N TRP A 214 -3.20 -15.42 11.44
CA TRP A 214 -4.61 -15.63 11.13
C TRP A 214 -4.90 -17.10 10.82
N LEU A 215 -4.56 -17.98 11.76
CA LEU A 215 -4.97 -19.39 11.67
C LEU A 215 -6.50 -19.44 11.61
N LEU A 216 -7.02 -19.71 10.41
CA LEU A 216 -8.33 -20.30 10.11
C LEU A 216 -9.45 -19.88 11.08
N LYS A 217 -10.19 -18.83 10.72
CA LYS A 217 -11.62 -18.81 11.01
C LYS A 217 -12.37 -19.37 9.82
#